data_AF-A0A7S4HIX5-F1
#
_entry.id   AF-A0A7S4HIX5-F1
#
_cell.length_a   1.000
_cell.length_b   1.000
_cell.length_c   1.000
_cell.angle_alpha   90.00
_cell.angle_beta   90.00
_cell.angle_gamma   90.00
#
_symmetry.space_group_name_H-M   'P 1'
#
loop_
_entity.id
_entity.type
_entity.pdbx_description
1 polymer ?
#
loop_
_entity_poly.entity_id
_entity_poly.type
_entity_poly.pdbx_seq_one_letter_code
_entity_poly.pdbx_strand_id
1 'polypeptide(L)'
;FFILRMGVDKAEKYDRQIRLWGTDGQQRIENASVACLNATAATTEALKNLVLPGIGSFTIVDNGNVTNQDLGNNFFVTFDSVGKPRATVCCELLQELNSDVSGNFLVEDPVTIIDENLQWFNQFTVVVITNVPAAALQKLAEHLFPRNIPLLVVTSVGLIGNIRIQVKEHSIIESKPDNSLPDLRITQPWDELKQYCEQVELEALDDESHGHIPYIVILYQALQQWKDKHEGRLPSTYKEKQEFKTFVLQGRRIENEQNYHEASTEVKNAYLLPEVPEWVEELLQSEKCTEQEASPFWLCVLALKQFVDKHKVLPLSGSLPDMSSDTLSYQTIQKLYKEKAERDYEEMSQYVSNVCKVAGQPRSNISDEFLRLVCKNAQFLRCISTRSIKEELETSTDNGLKISKKLQLGEISHLICLFS
;
A
#
# COMPACT_ATOMS: atom_id res chain seq x y z
N PHE A 1 -0.54 -18.80 -17.25
CA PHE A 1 -0.38 -20.00 -16.39
C PHE A 1 -1.18 -19.92 -15.08
N PHE A 2 -1.29 -18.76 -14.41
CA PHE A 2 -2.02 -18.65 -13.12
C PHE A 2 -3.56 -18.66 -13.21
N ILE A 3 -4.16 -18.18 -14.31
CA ILE A 3 -5.62 -18.23 -14.52
C ILE A 3 -6.16 -19.67 -14.54
N LEU A 4 -5.33 -20.68 -14.84
CA LEU A 4 -5.73 -22.09 -14.87
C LEU A 4 -5.84 -22.74 -13.47
N ARG A 5 -5.32 -22.11 -12.41
CA ARG A 5 -5.45 -22.62 -11.02
C ARG A 5 -6.70 -22.12 -10.30
N MET A 6 -7.21 -20.96 -10.69
CA MET A 6 -8.55 -20.53 -10.29
C MET A 6 -9.54 -21.25 -11.20
N GLY A 7 -10.51 -21.99 -10.64
CA GLY A 7 -11.63 -22.46 -11.44
C GLY A 7 -12.24 -21.28 -12.19
N VAL A 8 -12.61 -21.47 -13.48
CA VAL A 8 -13.12 -20.40 -14.36
C VAL A 8 -14.22 -19.56 -13.67
N ASP A 9 -15.03 -20.21 -12.85
CA ASP A 9 -16.09 -19.62 -12.02
C ASP A 9 -15.58 -18.63 -10.96
N LYS A 10 -14.45 -18.93 -10.27
CA LYS A 10 -13.85 -18.03 -9.28
C LYS A 10 -13.23 -16.78 -9.92
N ALA A 11 -12.58 -16.95 -11.07
CA ALA A 11 -11.97 -15.83 -11.78
C ALA A 11 -13.04 -14.84 -12.27
N GLU A 12 -14.19 -15.34 -12.73
CA GLU A 12 -15.34 -14.53 -13.12
C GLU A 12 -16.00 -13.85 -11.90
N LYS A 13 -16.25 -14.62 -10.83
CA LYS A 13 -16.85 -14.12 -9.58
C LYS A 13 -16.05 -12.98 -8.94
N TYR A 14 -14.72 -13.10 -8.93
CA TYR A 14 -13.81 -12.13 -8.30
C TYR A 14 -13.17 -11.14 -9.29
N ASP A 15 -13.60 -11.08 -10.56
CA ASP A 15 -12.96 -10.23 -11.59
C ASP A 15 -12.81 -8.77 -11.14
N ARG A 16 -13.88 -8.18 -10.58
CA ARG A 16 -13.89 -6.77 -10.15
C ARG A 16 -12.86 -6.46 -9.08
N GLN A 17 -12.66 -7.37 -8.13
CA GLN A 17 -11.73 -7.17 -7.02
C GLN A 17 -10.30 -7.58 -7.38
N ILE A 18 -10.12 -8.56 -8.26
CA ILE A 18 -8.82 -8.92 -8.84
C ILE A 18 -8.23 -7.74 -9.63
N ARG A 19 -9.05 -6.89 -10.25
CA ARG A 19 -8.57 -5.64 -10.87
C ARG A 19 -7.98 -4.64 -9.87
N LEU A 20 -8.33 -4.74 -8.58
CA LEU A 20 -7.82 -3.88 -7.53
C LEU A 20 -6.56 -4.45 -6.86
N TRP A 21 -6.57 -5.74 -6.50
CA TRP A 21 -5.46 -6.37 -5.75
C TRP A 21 -4.72 -7.50 -6.46
N GLY A 22 -5.02 -7.74 -7.73
CA GLY A 22 -4.38 -8.76 -8.53
C GLY A 22 -4.71 -10.17 -8.06
N THR A 23 -4.15 -11.15 -8.76
CA THR A 23 -4.30 -12.56 -8.41
C THR A 23 -3.55 -12.91 -7.13
N ASP A 24 -2.40 -12.29 -6.87
CA ASP A 24 -1.63 -12.51 -5.64
C ASP A 24 -2.39 -12.02 -4.40
N GLY A 25 -2.95 -10.81 -4.44
CA GLY A 25 -3.78 -10.30 -3.36
C GLY A 25 -4.99 -11.20 -3.09
N GLN A 26 -5.64 -11.71 -4.15
CA GLN A 26 -6.73 -12.66 -4.02
C GLN A 26 -6.28 -13.97 -3.35
N GLN A 27 -5.15 -14.52 -3.79
CA GLN A 27 -4.60 -15.73 -3.18
C GLN A 27 -4.26 -15.53 -1.70
N ARG A 28 -3.75 -14.36 -1.31
CA ARG A 28 -3.49 -14.04 0.11
C ARG A 28 -4.78 -13.95 0.93
N ILE A 29 -5.85 -13.39 0.37
CA ILE A 29 -7.19 -13.36 0.99
C ILE A 29 -7.73 -14.79 1.17
N GLU A 30 -7.66 -15.61 0.13
CA GLU A 30 -8.15 -17.00 0.15
C GLU A 30 -7.35 -17.91 1.11
N ASN A 31 -6.13 -17.55 1.48
CA ASN A 31 -5.32 -18.29 2.46
C ASN A 31 -5.40 -17.70 3.87
N ALA A 32 -6.06 -16.56 4.06
CA ALA A 32 -6.16 -15.91 5.35
C ALA A 32 -7.28 -16.51 6.21
N SER A 33 -7.08 -16.46 7.53
CA SER A 33 -8.05 -16.87 8.54
C SER A 33 -8.27 -15.75 9.55
N VAL A 34 -9.53 -15.43 9.87
CA VAL A 34 -9.87 -14.37 10.83
C VAL A 34 -10.63 -14.94 12.03
N ALA A 35 -10.24 -14.53 13.24
CA ALA A 35 -11.04 -14.78 14.45
C ALA A 35 -11.81 -13.53 14.84
N CYS A 36 -13.09 -13.70 15.15
CA CYS A 36 -13.99 -12.62 15.55
C CYS A 36 -14.62 -12.93 16.91
N LEU A 37 -14.33 -12.08 17.90
CA LEU A 37 -14.86 -12.20 19.26
C LEU A 37 -16.13 -11.35 19.41
N ASN A 38 -17.21 -12.01 19.84
CA ASN A 38 -18.60 -11.56 19.88
C ASN A 38 -19.22 -11.31 18.50
N ALA A 39 -20.33 -11.98 18.22
CA ALA A 39 -21.14 -11.88 17.00
C ALA A 39 -22.10 -10.69 17.04
N THR A 40 -21.56 -9.50 17.30
CA THR A 40 -22.33 -8.25 17.25
C THR A 40 -22.67 -7.86 15.81
N ALA A 41 -23.62 -6.94 15.61
CA ALA A 41 -23.92 -6.39 14.30
C ALA A 41 -22.68 -5.81 13.58
N ALA A 42 -21.78 -5.15 14.31
CA ALA A 42 -20.54 -4.63 13.74
C ALA A 42 -19.61 -5.76 13.27
N THR A 43 -19.53 -6.84 14.05
CA THR A 43 -18.73 -8.02 13.71
C THR A 43 -19.28 -8.74 12.50
N THR A 44 -20.59 -8.98 12.43
CA THR A 44 -21.20 -9.69 11.31
C THR A 44 -21.16 -8.86 10.03
N GLU A 45 -21.28 -7.53 10.11
CA GLU A 45 -21.06 -6.64 8.97
C GLU A 45 -19.60 -6.62 8.50
N ALA A 46 -18.63 -6.65 9.42
CA ALA A 46 -17.22 -6.80 9.05
C ALA A 46 -16.96 -8.15 8.36
N LEU A 47 -17.49 -9.24 8.92
CA LEU A 47 -17.37 -10.58 8.34
C LEU A 47 -18.03 -10.70 6.98
N LYS A 48 -19.22 -10.12 6.77
CA LYS A 48 -19.86 -10.05 5.44
C LYS A 48 -18.89 -9.49 4.39
N ASN A 49 -18.19 -8.41 4.73
CA ASN A 49 -17.23 -7.75 3.84
C ASN A 49 -15.89 -8.52 3.68
N LEU A 50 -15.66 -9.58 4.46
CA LEU A 50 -14.54 -10.52 4.28
C LEU A 50 -14.97 -11.81 3.55
N VAL A 51 -16.18 -12.29 3.82
CA VAL A 51 -16.77 -13.48 3.21
C VAL A 51 -17.08 -13.24 1.74
N LEU A 52 -17.69 -12.10 1.37
CA LEU A 52 -18.03 -11.79 -0.02
C LEU A 52 -16.79 -11.79 -0.95
N PRO A 53 -15.64 -11.21 -0.56
CA PRO A 53 -14.41 -11.30 -1.35
C PRO A 53 -13.68 -12.65 -1.29
N GLY A 54 -14.17 -13.61 -0.50
CA GLY A 54 -13.60 -14.96 -0.47
C GLY A 54 -12.42 -15.12 0.50
N ILE A 55 -12.50 -14.59 1.72
CA ILE A 55 -11.55 -14.93 2.80
C ILE A 55 -11.47 -16.46 2.96
N GLY A 56 -10.28 -17.02 3.21
CA GLY A 56 -10.13 -18.47 3.34
C GLY A 56 -11.00 -19.09 4.43
N SER A 57 -10.94 -18.51 5.63
CA SER A 57 -11.79 -18.95 6.73
C SER A 57 -12.07 -17.83 7.74
N PHE A 58 -13.15 -18.00 8.49
CA PHE A 58 -13.44 -17.19 9.66
C PHE A 58 -13.90 -18.07 10.83
N THR A 59 -13.65 -17.62 12.06
CA THR A 59 -14.16 -18.24 13.28
C THR A 59 -14.85 -17.22 14.17
N ILE A 60 -16.10 -17.47 14.55
CA ILE A 60 -16.87 -16.63 15.49
C ILE A 60 -16.84 -17.24 16.89
N VAL A 61 -16.49 -16.46 17.90
CA VAL A 61 -16.58 -16.86 19.31
C VAL A 61 -17.63 -16.01 20.01
N ASP A 62 -18.70 -16.63 20.50
CA ASP A 62 -19.78 -15.94 21.23
C ASP A 62 -20.55 -16.95 22.10
N ASN A 63 -20.73 -16.65 23.38
CA ASN A 63 -21.52 -17.46 24.32
C ASN A 63 -22.99 -17.02 24.44
N GLY A 64 -23.35 -15.89 23.84
CA GLY A 64 -24.69 -15.33 23.87
C GLY A 64 -25.66 -16.09 22.97
N ASN A 65 -26.93 -16.05 23.36
CA ASN A 65 -28.03 -16.46 22.49
C ASN A 65 -28.60 -15.26 21.74
N VAL A 66 -29.19 -15.50 20.58
CA VAL A 66 -29.92 -14.48 19.83
C VAL A 66 -31.08 -13.94 20.67
N THR A 67 -31.14 -12.62 20.81
CA THR A 67 -32.19 -11.89 21.53
C THR A 67 -33.06 -11.09 20.57
N ASN A 68 -34.18 -10.55 21.07
CA ASN A 68 -35.02 -9.63 20.29
C ASN A 68 -34.29 -8.35 19.88
N GLN A 69 -33.26 -7.92 20.63
CA GLN A 69 -32.45 -6.76 20.27
C GLN A 69 -31.62 -7.05 19.02
N ASP A 70 -31.07 -8.28 18.90
CA ASP A 70 -30.29 -8.67 17.73
C ASP A 70 -31.12 -8.65 16.44
N LEU A 71 -32.43 -9.00 16.51
CA LEU A 71 -33.34 -8.91 15.36
C LEU A 71 -33.47 -7.48 14.79
N GLY A 72 -33.29 -6.46 15.64
CA GLY A 72 -33.43 -5.07 15.26
C GLY A 72 -32.18 -4.46 14.62
N ASN A 73 -31.01 -5.10 14.78
CA ASN A 73 -29.74 -4.50 14.39
C ASN A 73 -28.76 -5.42 13.67
N ASN A 74 -28.99 -6.74 13.63
CA ASN A 74 -28.08 -7.71 13.01
C ASN A 74 -28.78 -8.42 11.85
N PHE A 75 -28.26 -8.24 10.63
CA PHE A 75 -28.82 -8.85 9.43
C PHE A 75 -28.68 -10.38 9.41
N PHE A 76 -27.75 -10.93 10.20
CA PHE A 76 -27.40 -12.35 10.24
C PHE A 76 -28.05 -13.09 11.41
N VAL A 77 -29.30 -12.72 11.73
CA VAL A 77 -30.19 -13.48 12.62
C VAL A 77 -31.63 -13.39 12.10
N THR A 78 -32.46 -14.39 12.41
CA THR A 78 -33.87 -14.43 12.03
C THR A 78 -34.77 -14.56 13.25
N PHE A 79 -36.08 -14.31 13.10
CA PHE A 79 -37.05 -14.50 14.20
C PHE A 79 -36.98 -15.92 14.79
N ASP A 80 -36.82 -16.94 13.94
CA ASP A 80 -36.68 -18.35 14.35
C ASP A 80 -35.33 -18.66 15.03
N SER A 81 -34.42 -17.69 15.05
CA SER A 81 -33.12 -17.82 15.69
C SER A 81 -33.14 -17.44 17.16
N VAL A 82 -34.17 -16.72 17.63
CA VAL A 82 -34.25 -16.25 19.03
C VAL A 82 -34.10 -17.42 20.01
N GLY A 83 -33.19 -17.27 20.97
CA GLY A 83 -32.86 -18.29 21.95
C GLY A 83 -31.81 -19.31 21.52
N LYS A 84 -31.40 -19.35 20.24
CA LYS A 84 -30.30 -20.21 19.75
C LYS A 84 -28.94 -19.53 19.95
N PRO A 85 -27.84 -20.30 20.01
CA PRO A 85 -26.49 -19.74 20.09
C PRO A 85 -26.19 -18.78 18.93
N ARG A 86 -25.82 -17.54 19.25
CA ARG A 86 -25.63 -16.47 18.26
C ARG A 86 -24.43 -16.76 17.35
N ALA A 87 -23.34 -17.31 17.89
CA ALA A 87 -22.17 -17.72 17.09
C ALA A 87 -22.55 -18.67 15.95
N THR A 88 -23.32 -19.71 16.27
CA THR A 88 -23.77 -20.73 15.31
C THR A 88 -24.66 -20.13 14.23
N VAL A 89 -25.73 -19.42 14.63
CA VAL A 89 -26.68 -18.81 13.69
C VAL A 89 -25.99 -17.83 12.74
N CYS A 90 -25.18 -16.92 13.28
CA CYS A 90 -24.50 -15.93 12.45
C CYS A 90 -23.49 -16.60 11.51
N CYS A 91 -22.78 -17.63 11.97
CA CYS A 91 -21.85 -18.39 11.13
C CYS A 91 -22.57 -19.06 9.95
N GLU A 92 -23.69 -19.75 10.21
CA GLU A 92 -24.49 -20.42 9.19
C GLU A 92 -25.00 -19.43 8.12
N LEU A 93 -25.57 -18.30 8.54
CA LEU A 93 -26.10 -17.30 7.62
C LEU A 93 -25.00 -16.55 6.85
N LEU A 94 -23.84 -16.30 7.46
CA LEU A 94 -22.68 -15.75 6.75
C LEU A 94 -22.12 -16.72 5.71
N GLN A 95 -22.11 -18.02 6.03
CA GLN A 95 -21.63 -19.09 5.15
C GLN A 95 -22.43 -19.17 3.83
N GLU A 96 -23.72 -18.82 3.86
CA GLU A 96 -24.57 -18.77 2.66
C GLU A 96 -24.10 -17.74 1.62
N LEU A 97 -23.38 -16.69 2.05
CA LEU A 97 -22.90 -15.65 1.14
C LEU A 97 -21.81 -16.14 0.18
N ASN A 98 -21.03 -17.15 0.60
CA ASN A 98 -19.91 -17.64 -0.19
C ASN A 98 -19.50 -19.07 0.17
N SER A 99 -19.83 -20.01 -0.72
CA SER A 99 -19.46 -21.44 -0.58
C SER A 99 -17.96 -21.72 -0.62
N ASP A 100 -17.13 -20.76 -1.05
CA ASP A 100 -15.67 -20.91 -1.11
C ASP A 100 -14.97 -20.62 0.22
N VAL A 101 -15.69 -20.05 1.19
CA VAL A 101 -15.17 -19.63 2.49
C VAL A 101 -15.43 -20.73 3.52
N SER A 102 -14.55 -20.95 4.48
CA SER A 102 -14.83 -21.86 5.61
C SER A 102 -15.20 -21.09 6.88
N GLY A 103 -16.48 -21.13 7.26
CA GLY A 103 -17.00 -20.59 8.50
C GLY A 103 -16.95 -21.62 9.63
N ASN A 104 -16.46 -21.17 10.78
CA ASN A 104 -16.38 -21.94 12.01
C ASN A 104 -16.96 -21.13 13.17
N PHE A 105 -17.36 -21.80 14.25
CA PHE A 105 -17.87 -21.13 15.45
C PHE A 105 -17.48 -21.87 16.73
N LEU A 106 -17.36 -21.12 17.82
CA LEU A 106 -17.21 -21.62 19.19
C LEU A 106 -18.26 -20.95 20.07
N VAL A 107 -19.11 -21.77 20.70
CA VAL A 107 -20.11 -21.31 21.66
C VAL A 107 -19.48 -21.25 23.05
N GLU A 108 -18.53 -20.32 23.20
CA GLU A 108 -17.74 -20.11 24.41
C GLU A 108 -17.60 -18.62 24.68
N ASP A 109 -17.37 -18.26 25.95
CA ASP A 109 -17.13 -16.87 26.33
C ASP A 109 -15.75 -16.44 25.81
N PRO A 110 -15.65 -15.37 24.99
CA PRO A 110 -14.37 -14.83 24.55
C PRO A 110 -13.38 -14.60 25.68
N VAL A 111 -13.85 -14.19 26.87
CA VAL A 111 -13.00 -13.98 28.04
C VAL A 111 -12.38 -15.29 28.52
N THR A 112 -13.15 -16.37 28.57
CA THR A 112 -12.65 -17.71 28.93
C THR A 112 -11.58 -18.19 27.96
N ILE A 113 -11.77 -18.03 26.65
CA ILE A 113 -10.75 -18.42 25.67
C ILE A 113 -9.47 -17.58 25.84
N ILE A 114 -9.61 -16.27 26.04
CA ILE A 114 -8.47 -15.39 26.33
C ILE A 114 -7.79 -15.81 27.63
N ASP A 115 -8.53 -16.30 28.62
CA ASP A 115 -7.96 -16.66 29.90
C ASP A 115 -7.25 -18.02 29.92
N GLU A 116 -7.84 -19.01 29.26
CA GLU A 116 -7.44 -20.41 29.33
C GLU A 116 -6.63 -20.86 28.10
N ASN A 117 -6.80 -20.22 26.93
CA ASN A 117 -6.25 -20.70 25.67
C ASN A 117 -5.75 -19.59 24.72
N LEU A 118 -4.87 -18.70 25.19
CA LEU A 118 -4.27 -17.65 24.35
C LEU A 118 -3.57 -18.16 23.08
N GLN A 119 -2.98 -19.36 23.14
CA GLN A 119 -2.21 -19.91 22.02
C GLN A 119 -3.10 -20.23 20.82
N TRP A 120 -4.40 -20.47 21.03
CA TRP A 120 -5.37 -20.69 19.96
C TRP A 120 -5.42 -19.52 18.97
N PHE A 121 -5.16 -18.29 19.42
CA PHE A 121 -5.18 -17.13 18.53
C PHE A 121 -3.99 -17.08 17.54
N ASN A 122 -2.94 -17.89 17.77
CA ASN A 122 -1.74 -17.87 16.93
C ASN A 122 -1.96 -18.36 15.49
N GLN A 123 -3.05 -19.09 15.26
CA GLN A 123 -3.38 -19.65 13.94
C GLN A 123 -4.03 -18.63 13.00
N PHE A 124 -4.51 -17.49 13.51
CA PHE A 124 -5.25 -16.52 12.72
C PHE A 124 -4.32 -15.50 12.08
N THR A 125 -4.68 -15.08 10.87
CA THR A 125 -4.04 -13.99 10.15
C THR A 125 -4.38 -12.64 10.78
N VAL A 126 -5.60 -12.47 11.27
CA VAL A 126 -6.08 -11.25 11.95
C VAL A 126 -7.06 -11.65 13.05
N VAL A 127 -7.04 -10.93 14.17
CA VAL A 127 -8.04 -11.06 15.23
C VAL A 127 -8.86 -9.78 15.33
N VAL A 128 -10.18 -9.90 15.28
CA VAL A 128 -11.13 -8.81 15.47
C VAL A 128 -11.85 -9.00 16.79
N ILE A 129 -11.90 -7.96 17.61
CA ILE A 129 -12.48 -8.01 18.95
C ILE A 129 -13.48 -6.89 19.12
N THR A 130 -14.66 -7.24 19.64
CA THR A 130 -15.72 -6.29 19.97
C THR A 130 -16.21 -6.53 21.39
N ASN A 131 -16.53 -5.46 22.11
CA ASN A 131 -17.26 -5.53 23.39
C ASN A 131 -16.69 -6.51 24.43
N VAL A 132 -15.36 -6.51 24.64
CA VAL A 132 -14.73 -7.28 25.74
C VAL A 132 -14.29 -6.36 26.87
N PRO A 133 -14.17 -6.87 28.12
CA PRO A 133 -13.56 -6.11 29.22
C PRO A 133 -12.12 -5.71 28.92
N ALA A 134 -11.71 -4.54 29.42
CA ALA A 134 -10.37 -3.98 29.19
C ALA A 134 -9.23 -4.92 29.61
N ALA A 135 -9.40 -5.65 30.71
CA ALA A 135 -8.39 -6.62 31.19
C ALA A 135 -8.16 -7.77 30.18
N ALA A 136 -9.24 -8.31 29.60
CA ALA A 136 -9.16 -9.36 28.59
C ALA A 136 -8.53 -8.83 27.29
N LEU A 137 -8.93 -7.62 26.86
CA LEU A 137 -8.32 -6.94 25.72
C LEU A 137 -6.81 -6.77 25.89
N GLN A 138 -6.38 -6.27 27.04
CA GLN A 138 -4.95 -6.05 27.32
C GLN A 138 -4.18 -7.38 27.30
N LYS A 139 -4.70 -8.42 27.95
CA LYS A 139 -4.09 -9.76 27.98
C LYS A 139 -3.91 -10.32 26.56
N LEU A 140 -4.94 -10.23 25.71
CA LEU A 140 -4.86 -10.67 24.32
C LEU A 140 -3.89 -9.80 23.51
N ALA A 141 -3.97 -8.48 23.65
CA ALA A 141 -3.14 -7.53 22.91
C ALA A 141 -1.65 -7.74 23.19
N GLU A 142 -1.27 -7.95 24.45
CA GLU A 142 0.11 -8.26 24.86
C GLU A 142 0.62 -9.59 24.30
N HIS A 143 -0.28 -10.57 24.12
CA HIS A 143 0.05 -11.86 23.51
C HIS A 143 0.26 -11.77 21.99
N LEU A 144 -0.59 -11.02 21.28
CA LEU A 144 -0.56 -10.92 19.82
C LEU A 144 0.54 -10.01 19.28
N PHE A 145 0.85 -8.91 19.98
CA PHE A 145 1.81 -7.90 19.53
C PHE A 145 3.22 -8.43 19.19
N PRO A 146 3.92 -9.18 20.08
CA PRO A 146 5.26 -9.68 19.78
C PRO A 146 5.28 -10.71 18.64
N ARG A 147 4.15 -11.38 18.37
CA ARG A 147 3.96 -12.36 17.29
C ARG A 147 3.61 -11.72 15.96
N ASN A 148 3.45 -10.39 15.93
CA ASN A 148 3.01 -9.62 14.77
C ASN A 148 1.67 -10.10 14.18
N ILE A 149 0.75 -10.57 15.04
CA ILE A 149 -0.62 -10.89 14.64
C ILE A 149 -1.44 -9.61 14.79
N PRO A 150 -1.98 -9.04 13.69
CA PRO A 150 -2.81 -7.85 13.74
C PRO A 150 -4.06 -8.05 14.59
N LEU A 151 -4.31 -7.09 15.47
CA LEU A 151 -5.52 -7.01 16.30
C LEU A 151 -6.33 -5.78 15.90
N LEU A 152 -7.61 -5.97 15.60
CA LEU A 152 -8.57 -4.91 15.31
C LEU A 152 -9.60 -4.82 16.44
N VAL A 153 -9.57 -3.75 17.21
CA VAL A 153 -10.58 -3.47 18.24
C VAL A 153 -11.66 -2.59 17.65
N VAL A 154 -12.89 -3.09 17.62
CA VAL A 154 -14.04 -2.36 17.07
C VAL A 154 -15.06 -2.12 18.17
N THR A 155 -15.45 -0.86 18.33
CA THR A 155 -16.49 -0.44 19.28
C THR A 155 -17.54 0.36 18.55
N SER A 156 -18.81 0.01 18.75
CA SER A 156 -19.96 0.74 18.21
C SER A 156 -20.91 1.06 19.36
N VAL A 157 -21.07 2.35 19.66
CA VAL A 157 -21.94 2.86 20.72
C VAL A 157 -22.78 3.99 20.17
N GLY A 158 -24.07 3.73 19.95
CA GLY A 158 -24.99 4.69 19.34
C GLY A 158 -24.53 5.08 17.93
N LEU A 159 -24.17 6.36 17.75
CA LEU A 159 -23.65 6.89 16.48
C LEU A 159 -22.12 6.99 16.45
N ILE A 160 -21.44 6.52 17.49
CA ILE A 160 -19.98 6.56 17.59
C ILE A 160 -19.43 5.18 17.22
N GLY A 161 -18.60 5.16 16.19
CA GLY A 161 -17.75 4.02 15.85
C GLY A 161 -16.29 4.33 16.19
N ASN A 162 -15.61 3.40 16.85
CA ASN A 162 -14.17 3.45 17.07
C ASN A 162 -13.53 2.17 16.50
N ILE A 163 -12.45 2.35 15.75
CA ILE A 163 -11.62 1.27 15.23
C ILE A 163 -10.19 1.54 15.65
N ARG A 164 -9.59 0.61 16.40
CA ARG A 164 -8.19 0.66 16.82
C ARG A 164 -7.44 -0.55 16.28
N ILE A 165 -6.44 -0.29 15.44
CA ILE A 165 -5.55 -1.32 14.86
C ILE A 165 -4.29 -1.42 15.73
N GLN A 166 -3.91 -2.63 16.12
CA GLN A 166 -2.62 -2.93 16.72
C GLN A 166 -1.85 -3.92 15.82
N VAL A 167 -0.70 -3.46 15.31
CA VAL A 167 0.29 -4.25 14.59
C VAL A 167 1.69 -3.76 14.98
N LYS A 168 2.61 -4.69 15.25
CA LYS A 168 3.99 -4.35 15.62
C LYS A 168 4.73 -3.78 14.42
N GLU A 169 4.60 -4.44 13.27
CA GLU A 169 5.18 -3.98 12.01
C GLU A 169 4.39 -4.52 10.82
N HIS A 170 4.04 -3.62 9.90
CA HIS A 170 3.35 -3.93 8.66
C HIS A 170 4.12 -3.34 7.48
N SER A 171 4.89 -4.19 6.80
CA SER A 171 5.68 -3.82 5.64
C SER A 171 4.83 -3.88 4.37
N ILE A 172 4.84 -2.82 3.57
CA ILE A 172 4.03 -2.63 2.37
C ILE A 172 4.96 -2.29 1.20
N ILE A 173 4.86 -3.09 0.13
CA ILE A 173 5.59 -2.83 -1.13
C ILE A 173 4.66 -2.11 -2.11
N GLU A 174 3.43 -2.62 -2.29
CA GLU A 174 2.43 -2.03 -3.19
C GLU A 174 1.47 -1.12 -2.42
N SER A 175 1.88 0.12 -2.15
CA SER A 175 1.02 1.09 -1.45
C SER A 175 -0.11 1.67 -2.32
N LYS A 176 -0.05 1.47 -3.65
CA LYS A 176 -1.04 1.91 -4.66
C LYS A 176 -1.47 3.37 -4.49
N PRO A 177 -0.56 4.34 -4.68
CA PRO A 177 -0.92 5.74 -4.60
C PRO A 177 -1.93 6.12 -5.71
N ASP A 178 -2.96 6.89 -5.35
CA ASP A 178 -3.99 7.34 -6.30
C ASP A 178 -3.40 8.18 -7.44
N ASN A 179 -2.44 9.05 -7.10
CA ASN A 179 -1.71 9.88 -8.04
C ASN A 179 -0.22 9.71 -7.78
N SER A 180 0.52 9.27 -8.79
CA SER A 180 1.98 9.27 -8.76
C SER A 180 2.53 9.95 -9.99
N LEU A 181 3.63 10.68 -9.81
CA LEU A 181 4.35 11.27 -10.92
C LEU A 181 5.17 10.16 -11.59
N PRO A 182 5.15 10.08 -12.94
CA PRO A 182 5.94 9.09 -13.64
C PRO A 182 7.44 9.40 -13.47
N ASP A 183 8.25 8.37 -13.22
CA ASP A 183 9.70 8.51 -13.15
C ASP A 183 10.31 8.57 -14.56
N LEU A 184 10.20 9.73 -15.21
CA LEU A 184 10.65 9.93 -16.59
C LEU A 184 12.14 10.23 -16.72
N ARG A 185 12.85 10.60 -15.65
CA ARG A 185 14.29 10.92 -15.69
C ARG A 185 14.73 11.95 -16.74
N ILE A 186 13.85 12.86 -17.17
CA ILE A 186 14.18 13.86 -18.23
C ILE A 186 15.29 14.82 -17.78
N THR A 187 15.31 15.18 -16.50
CA THR A 187 16.33 16.07 -15.91
C THR A 187 17.70 15.39 -15.76
N GLN A 188 17.71 14.08 -15.54
CA GLN A 188 18.90 13.24 -15.35
C GLN A 188 18.76 11.94 -16.15
N PRO A 189 18.80 11.99 -17.49
CA PRO A 189 18.67 10.80 -18.32
C PRO A 189 19.92 9.95 -18.20
N TRP A 190 19.76 8.64 -18.33
CA TRP A 190 20.90 7.75 -18.57
C TRP A 190 21.33 7.84 -20.03
N ASP A 191 22.54 7.35 -20.34
CA ASP A 191 23.21 7.57 -21.62
C ASP A 191 22.36 7.16 -22.83
N GLU A 192 21.71 5.99 -22.79
CA GLU A 192 20.90 5.51 -23.91
C GLU A 192 19.63 6.35 -24.14
N LEU A 193 18.96 6.83 -23.08
CA LEU A 193 17.82 7.74 -23.23
C LEU A 193 18.27 9.07 -23.81
N LYS A 194 19.39 9.60 -23.31
CA LYS A 194 20.01 10.83 -23.82
C LYS A 194 20.32 10.71 -25.31
N GLN A 195 21.02 9.65 -25.73
CA GLN A 195 21.37 9.42 -27.12
C GLN A 195 20.14 9.32 -28.02
N TYR A 196 19.10 8.60 -27.59
CA TYR A 196 17.85 8.50 -28.35
C TYR A 196 17.19 9.87 -28.53
N CYS A 197 17.08 10.68 -27.46
CA CYS A 197 16.49 12.00 -27.56
C CYS A 197 17.33 12.98 -28.41
N GLU A 198 18.66 12.87 -28.40
CA GLU A 198 19.56 13.72 -29.20
C GLU A 198 19.57 13.33 -30.69
N GLN A 199 19.27 12.08 -31.04
CA GLN A 199 19.22 11.61 -32.43
C GLN A 199 18.00 12.09 -33.21
N VAL A 200 16.93 12.49 -32.52
CA VAL A 200 15.69 12.95 -33.18
C VAL A 200 15.87 14.40 -33.65
N GLU A 201 16.03 14.61 -34.95
CA GLU A 201 16.12 15.95 -35.52
C GLU A 201 14.72 16.53 -35.79
N LEU A 202 14.10 17.18 -34.79
CA LEU A 202 12.73 17.70 -34.89
C LEU A 202 12.52 18.61 -36.11
N GLU A 203 13.53 19.42 -36.46
CA GLU A 203 13.43 20.37 -37.57
C GLU A 203 13.43 19.69 -38.95
N ALA A 204 14.03 18.51 -39.07
CA ALA A 204 14.15 17.78 -40.34
C ALA A 204 12.91 16.93 -40.68
N LEU A 205 12.00 16.75 -39.72
CA LEU A 205 10.78 15.95 -39.90
C LEU A 205 9.75 16.69 -40.76
N ASP A 206 8.86 15.93 -41.41
CA ASP A 206 7.62 16.46 -41.95
C ASP A 206 6.59 16.70 -40.82
N ASP A 207 5.52 17.44 -41.13
CA ASP A 207 4.52 17.82 -40.13
C ASP A 207 3.78 16.62 -39.53
N GLU A 208 3.61 15.54 -40.31
CA GLU A 208 2.98 14.31 -39.85
C GLU A 208 3.86 13.61 -38.79
N SER A 209 5.13 13.36 -39.12
CA SER A 209 6.09 12.72 -38.22
C SER A 209 6.35 13.58 -36.98
N HIS A 210 6.41 14.90 -37.14
CA HIS A 210 6.57 15.85 -36.04
C HIS A 210 5.43 15.75 -35.01
N GLY A 211 4.18 15.62 -35.49
CA GLY A 211 3.00 15.45 -34.64
C GLY A 211 2.91 14.09 -33.91
N HIS A 212 3.79 13.15 -34.26
CA HIS A 212 3.85 11.81 -33.68
C HIS A 212 5.09 11.56 -32.80
N ILE A 213 5.86 12.60 -32.48
CA ILE A 213 7.00 12.47 -31.57
C ILE A 213 6.52 12.36 -30.10
N PRO A 214 7.01 11.38 -29.33
CA PRO A 214 6.77 11.28 -27.89
C PRO A 214 7.08 12.57 -27.13
N TYR A 215 6.21 12.98 -26.21
CA TYR A 215 6.43 14.20 -25.44
C TYR A 215 7.71 14.19 -24.61
N ILE A 216 8.26 13.01 -24.26
CA ILE A 216 9.53 12.88 -23.54
C ILE A 216 10.69 13.49 -24.35
N VAL A 217 10.71 13.23 -25.66
CA VAL A 217 11.73 13.78 -26.58
C VAL A 217 11.56 15.30 -26.69
N ILE A 218 10.32 15.77 -26.87
CA ILE A 218 9.98 17.21 -26.93
C ILE A 218 10.46 17.91 -25.66
N LEU A 219 10.08 17.39 -24.49
CA LEU A 219 10.44 17.96 -23.19
C LEU A 219 11.95 17.93 -22.96
N TYR A 220 12.63 16.84 -23.33
CA TYR A 220 14.08 16.74 -23.21
C TYR A 220 14.80 17.79 -24.05
N GLN A 221 14.47 17.90 -25.34
CA GLN A 221 15.13 18.84 -26.23
C GLN A 221 14.81 20.30 -25.87
N ALA A 222 13.55 20.59 -25.51
CA ALA A 222 13.17 21.91 -25.02
C ALA A 222 13.94 22.26 -23.74
N LEU A 223 14.15 21.30 -22.83
CA LEU A 223 14.94 21.51 -21.63
C LEU A 223 16.41 21.82 -21.94
N GLN A 224 17.02 21.14 -22.92
CA GLN A 224 18.40 21.47 -23.34
C GLN A 224 18.48 22.90 -23.90
N GLN A 225 17.56 23.27 -24.79
CA GLN A 225 17.51 24.64 -25.33
C GLN A 225 17.26 25.70 -24.24
N TRP A 226 16.47 25.37 -23.21
CA TRP A 226 16.29 26.23 -22.06
C TRP A 226 17.59 26.38 -21.26
N LYS A 227 18.29 25.27 -20.98
CA LYS A 227 19.57 25.25 -20.27
C LYS A 227 20.62 26.08 -21.00
N ASP A 228 20.71 25.98 -22.32
CA ASP A 228 21.64 26.77 -23.13
C ASP A 228 21.40 28.28 -22.98
N LYS A 229 20.14 28.70 -22.89
CA LYS A 229 19.75 30.10 -22.69
C LYS A 229 19.89 30.60 -21.24
N HIS A 230 19.92 29.70 -20.26
CA HIS A 230 19.84 30.03 -18.84
C HIS A 230 21.04 29.50 -18.02
N GLU A 231 22.19 29.31 -18.66
CA GLU A 231 23.45 28.89 -18.02
C GLU A 231 23.33 27.53 -17.30
N GLY A 232 22.61 26.58 -17.91
CA GLY A 232 22.42 25.23 -17.37
C GLY A 232 21.34 25.10 -16.30
N ARG A 233 20.66 26.19 -15.91
CA ARG A 233 19.66 26.19 -14.84
C ARG A 233 18.31 25.64 -15.30
N LEU A 234 17.63 24.96 -14.38
CA LEU A 234 16.25 24.48 -14.57
C LEU A 234 15.23 25.60 -14.32
N PRO A 235 14.05 25.56 -14.94
CA PRO A 235 12.91 26.40 -14.56
C PRO A 235 12.55 26.21 -13.09
N SER A 236 12.73 27.24 -12.27
CA SER A 236 12.61 27.15 -10.81
C SER A 236 11.41 27.95 -10.29
N THR A 237 11.28 29.21 -10.74
CA THR A 237 10.21 30.11 -10.31
C THR A 237 8.91 29.83 -11.04
N TYR A 238 7.77 30.25 -10.47
CA TYR A 238 6.48 30.13 -11.16
C TYR A 238 6.51 30.81 -12.54
N LYS A 239 7.15 31.98 -12.65
CA LYS A 239 7.29 32.72 -13.90
C LYS A 239 8.09 31.92 -14.93
N GLU A 240 9.26 31.40 -14.54
CA GLU A 240 10.10 30.57 -15.42
C GLU A 240 9.37 29.28 -15.85
N LYS A 241 8.59 28.66 -14.96
CA LYS A 241 7.79 27.47 -15.29
C LYS A 241 6.69 27.78 -16.30
N GLN A 242 6.02 28.93 -16.18
CA GLN A 242 5.05 29.37 -17.19
C GLN A 242 5.73 29.72 -18.52
N GLU A 243 6.88 30.39 -18.47
CA GLU A 243 7.66 30.72 -19.66
C GLU A 243 8.12 29.47 -20.39
N PHE A 244 8.66 28.49 -19.66
CA PHE A 244 9.06 27.20 -20.22
C PHE A 244 7.86 26.43 -20.80
N LYS A 245 6.70 26.45 -20.15
CA LYS A 245 5.47 25.86 -20.69
C LYS A 245 5.06 26.52 -22.02
N THR A 246 5.09 27.86 -22.09
CA THR A 246 4.81 28.59 -23.33
C THR A 246 5.85 28.27 -24.39
N PHE A 247 7.12 28.17 -24.03
CA PHE A 247 8.22 27.81 -24.93
C PHE A 247 8.03 26.42 -25.55
N VAL A 248 7.68 25.40 -24.75
CA VAL A 248 7.34 24.06 -25.27
C VAL A 248 6.19 24.15 -26.25
N LEU A 249 5.10 24.83 -25.89
CA LEU A 249 3.91 24.92 -26.74
C LEU A 249 4.16 25.69 -28.05
N GLN A 250 5.11 26.63 -28.07
CA GLN A 250 5.51 27.37 -29.27
C GLN A 250 6.28 26.52 -30.28
N GLY A 251 6.79 25.34 -29.88
CA GLY A 251 7.47 24.40 -30.78
C GLY A 251 6.53 23.66 -31.73
N ARG A 252 5.21 23.73 -31.54
CA ARG A 252 4.22 23.15 -32.47
C ARG A 252 4.30 23.84 -33.84
N ARG A 253 4.09 23.08 -34.91
CA ARG A 253 3.98 23.61 -36.29
C ARG A 253 2.54 23.87 -36.70
N ILE A 254 1.62 23.03 -36.20
CA ILE A 254 0.19 23.08 -36.45
C ILE A 254 -0.57 23.27 -35.14
N GLU A 255 -1.72 23.94 -35.18
CA GLU A 255 -2.52 24.31 -34.00
C GLU A 255 -2.98 23.10 -33.16
N ASN A 256 -3.28 21.98 -33.81
CA ASN A 256 -3.87 20.77 -33.23
C ASN A 256 -2.86 19.63 -32.98
N GLU A 257 -1.57 19.95 -32.79
CA GLU A 257 -0.55 18.93 -32.45
C GLU A 257 -0.71 18.43 -31.02
N GLN A 258 -1.33 17.25 -30.89
CA GLN A 258 -1.70 16.65 -29.61
C GLN A 258 -0.48 16.34 -28.73
N ASN A 259 0.62 15.88 -29.29
CA ASN A 259 1.86 15.58 -28.56
C ASN A 259 2.46 16.83 -27.87
N TYR A 260 2.41 18.00 -28.50
CA TYR A 260 2.85 19.27 -27.89
C TYR A 260 1.87 19.78 -26.82
N HIS A 261 0.57 19.57 -27.00
CA HIS A 261 -0.43 19.85 -25.95
C HIS A 261 -0.20 18.98 -24.72
N GLU A 262 0.04 17.68 -24.92
CA GLU A 262 0.43 16.73 -23.85
C GLU A 262 1.74 17.14 -23.18
N ALA A 263 2.78 17.47 -23.96
CA ALA A 263 4.06 17.96 -23.44
C ALA A 263 3.87 19.21 -22.55
N SER A 264 3.03 20.15 -22.96
CA SER A 264 2.74 21.36 -22.18
C SER A 264 1.98 21.07 -20.87
N THR A 265 1.20 19.98 -20.84
CA THR A 265 0.46 19.53 -19.66
C THR A 265 1.39 18.80 -18.69
N GLU A 266 2.31 17.99 -19.23
CA GLU A 266 3.30 17.21 -18.49
C GLU A 266 4.65 17.91 -18.29
N VAL A 267 4.69 19.22 -18.55
CA VAL A 267 5.92 20.05 -18.49
C VAL A 267 6.65 19.99 -17.15
N LYS A 268 5.93 19.69 -16.06
CA LYS A 268 6.52 19.46 -14.73
C LYS A 268 7.62 18.40 -14.74
N ASN A 269 7.47 17.35 -15.54
CA ASN A 269 8.44 16.26 -15.58
C ASN A 269 9.78 16.67 -16.18
N ALA A 270 9.85 17.81 -16.89
CA ALA A 270 11.09 18.36 -17.45
C ALA A 270 11.95 19.10 -16.42
N TYR A 271 11.40 19.47 -15.26
CA TYR A 271 12.14 20.21 -14.22
C TYR A 271 12.03 19.59 -12.82
N LEU A 272 11.39 18.42 -12.70
CA LEU A 272 11.44 17.60 -11.49
C LEU A 272 12.74 16.81 -11.46
N LEU A 273 13.45 16.89 -10.33
CA LEU A 273 14.63 16.08 -10.08
C LEU A 273 14.18 14.70 -9.57
N PRO A 274 14.89 13.61 -9.94
CA PRO A 274 14.64 12.32 -9.32
C PRO A 274 15.12 12.40 -7.87
N GLU A 275 14.18 12.32 -6.93
CA GLU A 275 14.46 12.41 -5.50
C GLU A 275 13.93 11.15 -4.79
N VAL A 276 14.57 10.80 -3.68
CA VAL A 276 14.08 9.74 -2.79
C VAL A 276 12.98 10.37 -1.93
N PRO A 277 11.74 9.86 -1.95
CA PRO A 277 10.69 10.45 -1.13
C PRO A 277 10.98 10.31 0.36
N GLU A 278 10.53 11.28 1.17
CA GLU A 278 10.74 11.34 2.63
C GLU A 278 10.43 10.02 3.34
N TRP A 279 9.28 9.42 3.05
CA TRP A 279 8.88 8.14 3.65
C TRP A 279 9.79 6.96 3.28
N VAL A 280 10.52 7.01 2.15
CA VAL A 280 11.52 6.00 1.81
C VAL A 280 12.81 6.32 2.55
N GLU A 281 13.20 7.60 2.63
CA GLU A 281 14.36 8.01 3.42
C GLU A 281 14.24 7.59 4.88
N GLU A 282 13.07 7.72 5.49
CA GLU A 282 12.77 7.22 6.83
C GLU A 282 13.06 5.71 6.96
N LEU A 283 12.74 4.90 5.94
CA LEU A 283 13.06 3.47 5.93
C LEU A 283 14.57 3.24 5.80
N LEU A 284 15.26 3.99 4.93
CA LEU A 284 16.71 3.86 4.74
C LEU A 284 17.50 4.28 5.99
N GLN A 285 16.95 5.21 6.78
CA GLN A 285 17.55 5.72 8.01
C GLN A 285 17.10 4.95 9.26
N SER A 286 16.12 4.05 9.14
CA SER A 286 15.61 3.25 10.25
C SER A 286 16.72 2.42 10.91
N GLU A 287 16.65 2.27 12.23
CA GLU A 287 17.52 1.38 13.01
C GLU A 287 17.41 -0.09 12.57
N LYS A 288 16.30 -0.46 11.91
CA LYS A 288 16.08 -1.81 11.35
C LYS A 288 16.76 -2.03 9.99
N CYS A 289 17.22 -0.97 9.34
CA CYS A 289 17.97 -1.07 8.07
C CYS A 289 19.41 -1.53 8.34
N THR A 290 19.55 -2.75 8.83
CA THR A 290 20.81 -3.37 9.25
C THR A 290 20.85 -4.85 8.88
N GLU A 291 22.05 -5.43 8.84
CA GLU A 291 22.27 -6.84 8.51
C GLU A 291 21.75 -7.81 9.57
N GLN A 292 21.39 -7.31 10.76
CA GLN A 292 20.83 -8.10 11.86
C GLN A 292 19.34 -8.41 11.65
N GLU A 293 18.64 -7.60 10.86
CA GLU A 293 17.22 -7.79 10.58
C GLU A 293 17.05 -8.78 9.42
N ALA A 294 16.58 -9.98 9.75
CA ALA A 294 16.50 -11.10 8.80
C ALA A 294 15.27 -11.04 7.88
N SER A 295 14.35 -10.08 8.09
CA SER A 295 13.16 -9.93 7.26
C SER A 295 13.51 -9.69 5.77
N PRO A 296 12.91 -10.44 4.83
CA PRO A 296 13.05 -10.20 3.39
C PRO A 296 12.87 -8.75 2.97
N PHE A 297 11.91 -8.05 3.60
CA PHE A 297 11.64 -6.64 3.31
C PHE A 297 12.83 -5.76 3.71
N TRP A 298 13.32 -5.88 4.93
CA TRP A 298 14.40 -5.03 5.45
C TRP A 298 15.76 -5.32 4.79
N LEU A 299 16.04 -6.58 4.42
CA LEU A 299 17.21 -6.93 3.62
C LEU A 299 17.17 -6.25 2.23
N CYS A 300 15.98 -6.18 1.60
CA CYS A 300 15.79 -5.42 0.37
C CYS A 300 15.92 -3.91 0.58
N VAL A 301 15.43 -3.35 1.70
CA VAL A 301 15.61 -1.94 2.05
C VAL A 301 17.09 -1.60 2.29
N LEU A 302 17.85 -2.49 2.92
CA LEU A 302 19.30 -2.32 3.09
C LEU A 302 20.05 -2.38 1.76
N ALA A 303 19.68 -3.29 0.86
CA ALA A 303 20.21 -3.31 -0.50
C ALA A 303 19.84 -2.03 -1.28
N LEU A 304 18.61 -1.54 -1.11
CA LEU A 304 18.14 -0.29 -1.70
C LEU A 304 18.94 0.91 -1.18
N LYS A 305 19.30 0.92 0.11
CA LYS A 305 20.19 1.93 0.69
C LYS A 305 21.54 1.97 -0.02
N GLN A 306 22.17 0.81 -0.24
CA GLN A 306 23.44 0.74 -0.97
C GLN A 306 23.31 1.26 -2.41
N PHE A 307 22.21 0.95 -3.09
CA PHE A 307 21.92 1.46 -4.43
C PHE A 307 21.77 3.00 -4.43
N VAL A 308 20.95 3.53 -3.51
CA VAL A 308 20.71 4.97 -3.36
C VAL A 308 21.98 5.71 -2.95
N ASP A 309 22.81 5.14 -2.08
CA ASP A 309 24.08 5.75 -1.67
C ASP A 309 25.03 5.94 -2.85
N LYS A 310 25.04 4.99 -3.80
CA LYS A 310 25.85 5.04 -5.02
C LYS A 310 25.27 5.96 -6.09
N HIS A 311 23.97 5.82 -6.40
CA HIS A 311 23.35 6.47 -7.56
C HIS A 311 22.59 7.76 -7.23
N LYS A 312 22.32 8.02 -5.95
CA LYS A 312 21.52 9.15 -5.44
C LYS A 312 20.07 9.19 -5.93
N VAL A 313 19.60 8.08 -6.50
CA VAL A 313 18.25 7.92 -7.06
C VAL A 313 17.77 6.50 -6.77
N LEU A 314 16.45 6.30 -6.80
CA LEU A 314 15.86 4.96 -6.68
C LEU A 314 16.04 4.15 -7.98
N PRO A 315 15.95 2.81 -7.92
CA PRO A 315 15.82 1.96 -9.10
C PRO A 315 14.64 2.40 -9.96
N LEU A 316 14.82 2.38 -11.29
CA LEU A 316 13.76 2.75 -12.22
C LEU A 316 12.64 1.70 -12.20
N SER A 317 11.38 2.14 -12.14
CA SER A 317 10.22 1.22 -12.14
C SER A 317 10.00 0.52 -13.49
N GLY A 318 10.49 1.14 -14.58
CA GLY A 318 10.26 0.71 -15.96
C GLY A 318 8.85 0.96 -16.49
N SER A 319 7.97 1.58 -15.70
CA SER A 319 6.61 1.95 -16.11
C SER A 319 6.61 3.28 -16.86
N LEU A 320 5.96 3.32 -18.02
CA LEU A 320 5.79 4.53 -18.82
C LEU A 320 4.29 4.84 -18.94
N PRO A 321 3.86 6.12 -18.79
CA PRO A 321 2.50 6.52 -19.09
C PRO A 321 2.21 6.42 -20.59
N ASP A 322 0.93 6.36 -20.93
CA ASP A 322 0.50 6.48 -22.33
C ASP A 322 0.79 7.89 -22.87
N MET A 323 1.03 7.99 -24.17
CA MET A 323 1.34 9.28 -24.82
C MET A 323 1.05 9.25 -26.31
N SER A 324 0.68 10.41 -26.86
CA SER A 324 0.51 10.62 -28.29
C SER A 324 1.86 10.49 -29.01
N SER A 325 2.03 9.40 -29.75
CA SER A 325 3.24 9.06 -30.50
C SER A 325 2.93 8.07 -31.61
N ASP A 326 3.82 7.95 -32.61
CA ASP A 326 3.82 6.78 -33.48
C ASP A 326 4.19 5.51 -32.68
N THR A 327 3.73 4.36 -33.18
CA THR A 327 3.91 3.05 -32.53
C THR A 327 5.38 2.68 -32.35
N LEU A 328 6.25 2.98 -33.32
CA LEU A 328 7.65 2.57 -33.29
C LEU A 328 8.43 3.40 -32.27
N SER A 329 8.23 4.72 -32.23
CA SER A 329 8.86 5.60 -31.24
C SER A 329 8.42 5.25 -29.82
N TYR A 330 7.11 5.04 -29.60
CA TYR A 330 6.60 4.64 -28.28
C TYR A 330 7.17 3.29 -27.82
N GLN A 331 7.20 2.28 -28.70
CA GLN A 331 7.79 0.97 -28.38
C GLN A 331 9.29 1.06 -28.10
N THR A 332 10.00 1.93 -28.81
CA THR A 332 11.45 2.15 -28.62
C THR A 332 11.72 2.75 -27.24
N ILE A 333 11.02 3.82 -26.87
CA ILE A 333 11.15 4.41 -25.53
C ILE A 333 10.75 3.40 -24.46
N GLN A 334 9.61 2.72 -24.62
CA GLN A 334 9.16 1.72 -23.64
C GLN A 334 10.22 0.63 -23.44
N LYS A 335 10.89 0.19 -24.50
CA LYS A 335 11.99 -0.77 -24.43
C LYS A 335 13.18 -0.19 -23.65
N LEU A 336 13.60 1.05 -23.91
CA LEU A 336 14.69 1.70 -23.17
C LEU A 336 14.43 1.75 -21.66
N TYR A 337 13.22 2.12 -21.24
CA TYR A 337 12.87 2.15 -19.80
C TYR A 337 12.85 0.75 -19.19
N LYS A 338 12.35 -0.26 -19.91
CA LYS A 338 12.36 -1.66 -19.46
C LYS A 338 13.79 -2.19 -19.31
N GLU A 339 14.67 -1.92 -20.27
CA GLU A 339 16.07 -2.35 -20.23
C GLU A 339 16.83 -1.67 -19.08
N LYS A 340 16.60 -0.37 -18.85
CA LYS A 340 17.19 0.33 -17.70
C LYS A 340 16.68 -0.23 -16.36
N ALA A 341 15.38 -0.49 -16.25
CA ALA A 341 14.80 -1.11 -15.05
C ALA A 341 15.34 -2.52 -14.80
N GLU A 342 15.60 -3.30 -15.86
CA GLU A 342 16.23 -4.63 -15.73
C GLU A 342 17.66 -4.52 -15.21
N ARG A 343 18.46 -3.57 -15.72
CA ARG A 343 19.82 -3.34 -15.22
C ARG A 343 19.83 -2.92 -13.76
N ASP A 344 18.90 -2.05 -13.35
CA ASP A 344 18.76 -1.65 -11.95
C ASP A 344 18.36 -2.82 -11.06
N TYR A 345 17.47 -3.69 -11.56
CA TYR A 345 17.12 -4.93 -10.88
C TYR A 345 18.32 -5.88 -10.74
N GLU A 346 19.12 -6.07 -11.79
CA GLU A 346 20.31 -6.93 -11.74
C GLU A 346 21.31 -6.43 -10.70
N GLU A 347 21.56 -5.11 -10.66
CA GLU A 347 22.42 -4.49 -9.65
C GLU A 347 21.82 -4.64 -8.23
N MET A 348 20.53 -4.38 -8.07
CA MET A 348 19.81 -4.62 -6.81
C MET A 348 19.90 -6.08 -6.35
N SER A 349 19.80 -7.04 -7.26
CA SER A 349 19.91 -8.48 -6.96
C SER A 349 21.30 -8.85 -6.47
N GLN A 350 22.35 -8.20 -6.98
CA GLN A 350 23.72 -8.35 -6.47
C GLN A 350 23.85 -7.78 -5.05
N TYR A 351 23.31 -6.58 -4.77
CA TYR A 351 23.31 -6.01 -3.42
C TYR A 351 22.55 -6.90 -2.43
N VAL A 352 21.34 -7.36 -2.79
CA VAL A 352 20.56 -8.29 -1.96
C VAL A 352 21.34 -9.58 -1.71
N SER A 353 22.00 -10.14 -2.72
CA SER A 353 22.80 -11.35 -2.56
C SER A 353 23.97 -11.15 -1.59
N ASN A 354 24.60 -9.98 -1.59
CA ASN A 354 25.68 -9.65 -0.66
C ASN A 354 25.14 -9.42 0.75
N VAL A 355 24.08 -8.64 0.90
CA VAL A 355 23.39 -8.39 2.19
C VAL A 355 22.93 -9.71 2.82
N CYS A 356 22.32 -10.61 2.04
CA CYS A 356 21.91 -11.93 2.51
C CYS A 356 23.11 -12.77 3.01
N LYS A 357 24.24 -12.76 2.28
CA LYS A 357 25.46 -13.48 2.71
C LYS A 357 25.97 -12.95 4.05
N VAL A 358 26.00 -11.64 4.24
CA VAL A 358 26.49 -11.04 5.50
C VAL A 358 25.53 -11.29 6.65
N ALA A 359 24.22 -11.20 6.41
CA ALA A 359 23.17 -11.51 7.37
C ALA A 359 23.03 -13.02 7.70
N GLY A 360 23.79 -13.89 7.02
CA GLY A 360 23.67 -15.35 7.16
C GLY A 360 22.32 -15.91 6.67
N GLN A 361 21.61 -15.18 5.81
CA GLN A 361 20.33 -15.58 5.24
C GLN A 361 20.51 -16.15 3.82
N PRO A 362 19.82 -17.24 3.45
CA PRO A 362 19.90 -17.75 2.09
C PRO A 362 19.14 -16.82 1.13
N ARG A 363 19.74 -16.53 -0.05
CA ARG A 363 19.12 -15.71 -1.11
C ARG A 363 17.77 -16.27 -1.59
N SER A 364 17.52 -17.57 -1.41
CA SER A 364 16.24 -18.21 -1.73
C SER A 364 15.06 -17.71 -0.91
N ASN A 365 15.29 -17.07 0.25
CA ASN A 365 14.22 -16.48 1.07
C ASN A 365 13.56 -15.26 0.39
N ILE A 366 14.25 -14.63 -0.55
CA ILE A 366 13.77 -13.50 -1.33
C ILE A 366 13.59 -14.02 -2.74
N SER A 367 12.36 -14.16 -3.23
CA SER A 367 12.13 -14.58 -4.61
C SER A 367 12.47 -13.44 -5.58
N ASP A 368 12.80 -13.79 -6.82
CA ASP A 368 13.04 -12.79 -7.87
C ASP A 368 11.77 -11.96 -8.14
N GLU A 369 10.59 -12.58 -8.04
CA GLU A 369 9.30 -11.90 -8.13
C GLU A 369 9.14 -10.84 -7.03
N PHE A 370 9.47 -11.19 -5.78
CA PHE A 370 9.44 -10.25 -4.66
C PHE A 370 10.41 -9.09 -4.87
N LEU A 371 11.65 -9.37 -5.28
CA LEU A 371 12.65 -8.31 -5.51
C LEU A 371 12.26 -7.40 -6.69
N ARG A 372 11.72 -7.95 -7.78
CA ARG A 372 11.18 -7.15 -8.90
C ARG A 372 10.04 -6.26 -8.42
N LEU A 373 9.17 -6.76 -7.55
CA LEU A 373 8.09 -5.97 -6.95
C LEU A 373 8.64 -4.81 -6.11
N VAL A 374 9.68 -5.05 -5.32
CA VAL A 374 10.38 -4.00 -4.55
C VAL A 374 10.99 -2.95 -5.48
N CYS A 375 11.72 -3.35 -6.52
CA CYS A 375 12.36 -2.40 -7.45
C CYS A 375 11.30 -1.56 -8.18
N LYS A 376 10.23 -2.19 -8.66
CA LYS A 376 9.11 -1.52 -9.34
C LYS A 376 8.42 -0.48 -8.45
N ASN A 377 8.30 -0.78 -7.15
CA ASN A 377 7.61 0.06 -6.17
C ASN A 377 8.57 0.74 -5.19
N ALA A 378 9.85 0.93 -5.55
CA ALA A 378 10.85 1.45 -4.62
C ALA A 378 10.47 2.81 -4.03
N GLN A 379 9.82 3.66 -4.84
CA GLN A 379 9.30 4.96 -4.42
C GLN A 379 8.05 4.88 -3.51
N PHE A 380 7.41 3.72 -3.40
CA PHE A 380 6.13 3.51 -2.72
C PHE A 380 6.24 2.59 -1.51
N LEU A 381 7.45 2.16 -1.15
CA LEU A 381 7.66 1.35 0.05
C LEU A 381 7.14 2.10 1.29
N ARG A 382 6.50 1.34 2.19
CA ARG A 382 6.07 1.81 3.51
C ARG A 382 6.31 0.73 4.54
N CYS A 383 6.57 1.14 5.77
CA CYS A 383 6.53 0.27 6.93
C CYS A 383 5.74 0.98 8.02
N ILE A 384 4.61 0.42 8.42
CA ILE A 384 3.75 1.01 9.44
C ILE A 384 3.95 0.23 10.73
N SER A 385 4.15 0.92 11.84
CA SER A 385 4.11 0.35 13.17
C SER A 385 3.07 1.11 14.00
N THR A 386 2.42 0.41 14.92
CA THR A 386 1.48 1.03 15.86
C THR A 386 1.99 0.84 17.28
N ARG A 387 1.67 1.79 18.16
CA ARG A 387 1.84 1.60 19.60
C ARG A 387 0.99 0.42 20.06
N SER A 388 1.54 -0.36 20.98
CA SER A 388 0.76 -1.42 21.62
C SER A 388 -0.36 -0.83 22.46
N ILE A 389 -1.45 -1.57 22.65
CA ILE A 389 -2.55 -1.19 23.53
C ILE A 389 -2.04 -1.07 24.97
N LYS A 390 -1.08 -1.91 25.37
CA LYS A 390 -0.41 -1.80 26.68
C LYS A 390 0.24 -0.42 26.86
N GLU A 391 1.08 0.00 25.93
CA GLU A 391 1.73 1.32 25.98
C GLU A 391 0.72 2.45 26.02
N GLU A 392 -0.39 2.34 25.28
CA GLU A 392 -1.46 3.33 25.27
C GLU A 392 -2.16 3.46 26.63
N LEU A 393 -2.44 2.32 27.28
CA LEU A 393 -3.03 2.27 28.63
C LEU A 393 -2.05 2.75 29.71
N GLU A 394 -0.75 2.50 29.54
CA GLU A 394 0.29 2.95 30.48
C GLU A 394 0.59 4.45 30.31
N THR A 395 0.72 4.96 29.09
CA THR A 395 1.04 6.38 28.80
C THR A 395 -0.13 7.33 29.05
N SER A 396 -1.37 6.85 29.03
CA SER A 396 -2.55 7.65 29.37
C SER A 396 -2.61 8.03 30.86
N THR A 397 -1.72 7.51 31.71
CA THR A 397 -1.61 7.91 33.11
C THR A 397 -0.99 9.28 33.35
N ASP A 398 -0.31 9.93 32.39
CA ASP A 398 0.25 11.27 32.63
C ASP A 398 -0.50 12.38 31.87
N ASN A 399 -0.87 12.16 30.60
CA ASN A 399 -1.67 13.16 29.85
C ASN A 399 -3.18 12.98 30.04
N GLY A 400 -3.68 11.76 30.14
CA GLY A 400 -5.10 11.48 30.40
C GLY A 400 -5.54 11.90 31.81
N LEU A 401 -4.67 11.75 32.81
CA LEU A 401 -4.88 12.26 34.18
C LEU A 401 -4.77 13.79 34.25
N LYS A 402 -3.88 14.43 33.48
CA LYS A 402 -3.83 15.90 33.35
C LYS A 402 -5.10 16.45 32.69
N ILE A 403 -5.60 15.81 31.64
CA ILE A 403 -6.85 16.19 30.96
C ILE A 403 -8.06 15.90 31.87
N SER A 404 -8.11 14.75 32.55
CA SER A 404 -9.15 14.39 33.52
C SER A 404 -9.19 15.35 34.72
N LYS A 405 -8.04 15.74 35.28
CA LYS A 405 -7.95 16.79 36.32
C LYS A 405 -8.44 18.14 35.81
N LYS A 406 -8.07 18.54 34.59
CA LYS A 406 -8.56 19.80 33.99
C LYS A 406 -10.07 19.78 33.71
N LEU A 407 -10.61 18.62 33.32
CA LEU A 407 -12.05 18.41 33.13
C LEU A 407 -12.83 18.39 34.46
N GLN A 408 -12.25 17.85 35.54
CA GLN A 408 -12.85 17.86 36.88
C GLN A 408 -12.81 19.24 37.56
N LEU A 409 -11.86 20.11 37.18
CA LEU A 409 -11.69 21.46 37.74
C LEU A 409 -12.50 22.55 37.00
N GLY A 410 -13.27 22.19 35.96
CA GLY A 410 -14.17 23.12 35.27
C GLY A 410 -13.49 24.21 34.43
N GLU A 411 -12.18 24.12 34.18
CA GLU A 411 -11.45 25.07 33.32
C GLU A 411 -11.57 24.67 31.84
N ILE A 412 -12.78 24.84 31.28
CA ILE A 412 -13.01 24.67 29.84
C ILE A 412 -13.11 26.04 29.18
N SER A 413 -11.99 26.53 28.66
CA SER A 413 -12.00 27.64 27.68
C SER A 413 -10.98 27.49 26.55
N HIS A 414 -10.02 26.57 26.60
CA HIS A 414 -8.91 26.55 25.61
C HIS A 414 -8.49 25.19 25.03
N LEU A 415 -9.30 24.13 25.11
CA LEU A 415 -8.91 22.80 24.59
C LEU A 415 -9.54 22.41 23.25
N ILE A 416 -9.95 23.38 22.42
CA ILE A 416 -10.48 23.13 21.06
C ILE A 416 -9.36 22.98 19.99
N CYS A 417 -8.07 23.14 20.31
CA CYS A 417 -7.01 23.15 19.28
C CYS A 417 -5.93 22.06 19.41
N LEU A 418 -6.28 20.80 19.70
CA LEU A 418 -5.31 19.69 19.61
C LEU A 418 -5.87 18.42 18.93
N PHE A 419 -6.80 18.59 17.99
CA PHE A 419 -7.02 17.63 16.91
C PHE A 419 -6.86 18.37 15.59
N SER A 420 -5.62 18.43 15.13
CA SER A 420 -5.21 18.82 13.77
C SER A 420 -4.02 17.94 13.41
#